data_AF-A0A3M1FGU2-F1
#
_entry.id   AF-A0A3M1FGU2-F1
#
_cell.length_a   1.000
_cell.length_b   1.000
_cell.length_c   1.000
_cell.angle_alpha   90.00
_cell.angle_beta   90.00
_cell.angle_gamma   90.00
#
_symmetry.space_group_name_H-M   'P 1'
#
loop_
_entity.id
_entity.type
_entity.pdbx_description
1 polymer ?
#
loop_
_entity_poly.entity_id
_entity_poly.type
_entity_poly.pdbx_seq_one_letter_code
_entity_poly.pdbx_strand_id
1 'polypeptide(L)'
;MKSPVRARNALPFLLLLLSPLPAPAETTPPLALWSEFLSDAEVTAALPMLARDGVALYLDIPSTRIGDPGIANLIESAAAHGVPCKAWITLPYDQGYWPGETNRTLFRSAVEAFVAWAHAEALPVSWIVFDMEIDFATAQQIGALGQAIAEGDLRAIRDLYRVFAETYDREAFLAAAADYAALVDALHEAGFLAQVTTYPTVLDDLYDGDPDLQDITDTPVVVAEVPIDWDLLSFMVYRTIYGETRFTADLV
;
A
#
# COMPACT_ATOMS: atom_id res chain seq x y z
N MET A 1 53.96 61.88 8.28
CA MET A 1 53.03 61.49 9.36
C MET A 1 52.10 60.40 8.83
N LYS A 2 51.97 59.31 9.60
CA LYS A 2 51.01 58.19 9.52
C LYS A 2 51.21 57.09 8.44
N SER A 3 52.00 56.08 8.81
CA SER A 3 51.66 54.64 8.68
C SER A 3 50.58 54.28 9.75
N PRO A 4 50.05 53.06 9.91
CA PRO A 4 49.85 51.84 9.08
C PRO A 4 48.37 51.36 9.10
N VAL A 5 48.05 50.13 8.68
CA VAL A 5 47.01 49.13 9.15
C VAL A 5 46.69 48.23 7.93
N ARG A 6 47.15 46.98 7.75
CA ARG A 6 47.12 45.71 8.52
C ARG A 6 45.74 45.04 8.61
N ALA A 7 45.74 43.72 8.33
CA ALA A 7 44.73 42.69 8.60
C ALA A 7 43.60 42.55 7.54
N ARG A 8 43.11 41.36 7.16
CA ARG A 8 43.14 40.04 7.82
C ARG A 8 42.75 38.94 6.82
N ASN A 9 43.26 37.74 7.08
CA ASN A 9 42.85 36.47 6.48
C ASN A 9 41.33 36.24 6.54
N ALA A 10 40.77 35.67 5.48
CA ALA A 10 39.56 34.87 5.54
C ALA A 10 39.68 33.69 4.56
N LEU A 11 40.02 32.51 5.09
CA LEU A 11 39.70 31.25 4.42
C LEU A 11 38.17 31.17 4.31
N PRO A 12 37.59 30.79 3.16
CA PRO A 12 36.20 30.35 3.17
C PRO A 12 36.17 28.96 3.81
N PHE A 13 35.49 28.90 4.95
CA PHE A 13 35.01 27.68 5.60
C PHE A 13 34.16 26.92 4.58
N LEU A 14 34.68 25.81 4.07
CA LEU A 14 33.89 24.85 3.30
C LEU A 14 33.01 24.09 4.30
N LEU A 15 31.81 24.62 4.58
CA LEU A 15 30.74 23.84 5.17
C LEU A 15 30.31 22.81 4.12
N LEU A 16 30.89 21.61 4.18
CA LEU A 16 30.25 20.42 3.65
C LEU A 16 28.98 20.21 4.47
N LEU A 17 27.87 20.69 3.94
CA LEU A 17 26.55 20.20 4.32
C LEU A 17 26.57 18.69 4.06
N LEU A 18 26.47 17.91 5.14
CA LEU A 18 26.07 16.52 5.09
C LEU A 18 24.67 16.49 4.50
N SER A 19 24.56 16.46 3.18
CA SER A 19 23.36 15.96 2.53
C SER A 19 23.14 14.53 3.05
N PRO A 20 21.93 14.15 3.49
CA PRO A 20 21.64 12.74 3.70
C PRO A 20 21.98 12.01 2.40
N LEU A 21 22.75 10.92 2.51
CA LEU A 21 23.03 10.05 1.38
C LEU A 21 21.69 9.70 0.72
N PRO A 22 21.54 9.82 -0.60
CA PRO A 22 20.36 9.28 -1.26
C PRO A 22 20.25 7.80 -0.86
N ALA A 23 19.06 7.38 -0.45
CA ALA A 23 18.77 5.98 -0.19
C ALA A 23 19.27 5.16 -1.39
N PRO A 24 19.95 4.02 -1.17
CA PRO A 24 20.41 3.20 -2.27
C PRO A 24 19.21 2.84 -3.13
N ALA A 25 19.28 3.14 -4.43
CA ALA A 25 18.29 2.71 -5.40
C ALA A 25 18.17 1.17 -5.31
N GLU A 26 17.04 0.67 -4.82
CA GLU A 26 16.78 -0.76 -4.71
C GLU A 26 16.73 -1.37 -6.12
N THR A 27 17.75 -2.13 -6.50
CA THR A 27 17.90 -2.67 -7.86
C THR A 27 17.09 -3.94 -8.14
N THR A 28 16.23 -4.38 -7.21
CA THR A 28 15.16 -5.38 -7.42
C THR A 28 14.20 -5.21 -6.23
N PRO A 29 12.87 -5.10 -6.43
CA PRO A 29 11.96 -5.03 -5.29
C PRO A 29 12.15 -6.30 -4.45
N PRO A 30 12.45 -6.16 -3.14
CA PRO A 30 12.66 -7.32 -2.28
C PRO A 30 11.39 -8.17 -2.25
N LEU A 31 11.54 -9.49 -2.15
CA LEU A 31 10.42 -10.36 -1.82
C LEU A 31 9.76 -9.81 -0.54
N ALA A 32 8.44 -9.79 -0.49
CA ALA A 32 7.69 -9.27 0.65
C ALA A 32 6.77 -10.33 1.25
N LEU A 33 6.56 -10.27 2.57
CA LEU A 33 5.60 -11.09 3.30
C LEU A 33 4.58 -10.20 4.01
N TRP A 34 3.30 -10.47 3.76
CA TRP A 34 2.17 -9.75 4.34
C TRP A 34 1.75 -10.43 5.64
N SER A 35 1.58 -9.65 6.72
CA SER A 35 1.36 -10.19 8.06
C SER A 35 -0.11 -10.30 8.50
N GLU A 36 -1.08 -10.12 7.59
CA GLU A 36 -2.52 -9.94 7.86
C GLU A 36 -3.10 -10.85 8.96
N PHE A 37 -2.72 -12.12 8.94
CA PHE A 37 -3.29 -13.15 9.81
C PHE A 37 -2.34 -13.64 10.89
N LEU A 38 -1.22 -12.96 11.10
CA LEU A 38 -0.20 -13.31 12.09
C LEU A 38 -0.34 -12.43 13.32
N SER A 39 -0.21 -13.04 14.50
CA SER A 39 -0.05 -12.28 15.74
C SER A 39 1.30 -11.56 15.80
N ASP A 40 1.39 -10.51 16.60
CA ASP A 40 2.65 -9.79 16.86
C ASP A 40 3.80 -10.74 17.27
N ALA A 41 3.49 -11.79 18.03
CA ALA A 41 4.45 -12.80 18.45
C ALA A 41 4.95 -13.65 17.29
N GLU A 42 4.06 -14.05 16.37
CA GLU A 42 4.42 -14.81 15.16
C GLU A 42 5.25 -13.96 14.20
N VAL A 43 4.88 -12.69 14.00
CA VAL A 43 5.67 -11.74 13.20
C VAL A 43 7.06 -11.56 13.80
N THR A 44 7.17 -11.32 15.11
CA THR A 44 8.46 -11.20 15.80
C THR A 44 9.33 -12.44 15.62
N ALA A 45 8.74 -13.62 15.77
CA ALA A 45 9.45 -14.89 15.62
C ALA A 45 9.96 -15.13 14.18
N ALA A 46 9.31 -14.53 13.19
CA ALA A 46 9.70 -14.63 11.78
C ALA A 46 10.84 -13.67 11.39
N LEU A 47 11.09 -12.59 12.13
CA LEU A 47 12.10 -11.56 11.76
C LEU A 47 13.50 -12.11 11.44
N PRO A 48 14.07 -13.07 12.21
CA PRO A 48 15.39 -13.64 11.88
C PRO A 48 15.41 -14.37 10.54
N MET A 49 14.29 -15.02 10.16
CA MET A 49 14.15 -15.68 8.86
C MET A 49 14.04 -14.64 7.74
N LEU A 50 13.21 -13.61 7.92
CA LEU A 50 13.05 -12.54 6.94
C LEU A 50 14.38 -11.82 6.66
N ALA A 51 15.15 -11.52 7.72
CA ALA A 51 16.47 -10.93 7.62
C ALA A 51 17.46 -11.82 6.86
N ARG A 52 17.48 -13.13 7.16
CA ARG A 52 18.35 -14.11 6.49
C ARG A 52 18.07 -14.16 4.98
N ASP A 53 16.80 -14.11 4.60
CA ASP A 53 16.36 -14.33 3.22
C ASP A 53 16.18 -13.03 2.42
N GLY A 54 16.42 -11.86 3.05
CA GLY A 54 16.28 -10.55 2.41
C GLY A 54 14.83 -10.21 2.06
N VAL A 55 13.87 -10.64 2.90
CA VAL A 55 12.44 -10.46 2.69
C VAL A 55 11.96 -9.24 3.49
N ALA A 56 11.23 -8.34 2.83
CA ALA A 56 10.57 -7.21 3.46
C ALA A 56 9.30 -7.65 4.21
N LEU A 57 8.99 -6.98 5.32
CA LEU A 57 7.77 -7.16 6.06
C LEU A 57 6.74 -6.11 5.63
N TYR A 58 5.58 -6.57 5.16
CA TYR A 58 4.41 -5.72 4.97
C TYR A 58 3.55 -5.94 6.21
N LEU A 59 3.72 -5.03 7.17
CA LEU A 59 3.10 -5.13 8.48
C LEU A 59 1.68 -4.58 8.39
N ASP A 60 0.69 -5.44 8.59
CA ASP A 60 -0.69 -5.01 8.79
C ASP A 60 -0.79 -4.17 10.07
N ILE A 61 -1.30 -2.96 9.93
CA ILE A 61 -1.59 -2.03 11.01
C ILE A 61 -3.06 -1.64 10.85
N PRO A 62 -3.97 -2.36 11.53
CA PRO A 62 -5.37 -1.96 11.61
C PRO A 62 -5.46 -0.54 12.17
N SER A 63 -6.34 0.28 11.61
CA SER A 63 -6.50 1.68 12.03
C SER A 63 -6.84 1.82 13.53
N THR A 64 -7.45 0.79 14.11
CA THR A 64 -7.76 0.68 15.54
C THR A 64 -6.55 0.43 16.44
N ARG A 65 -5.40 0.06 15.86
CA ARG A 65 -4.12 -0.18 16.53
C ARG A 65 -3.07 0.90 16.26
N ILE A 66 -3.40 1.97 15.54
CA ILE A 66 -2.52 3.13 15.42
C ILE A 66 -2.32 3.74 16.82
N GLY A 67 -1.06 3.89 17.24
CA GLY A 67 -0.71 4.29 18.61
C GLY A 67 -0.42 3.12 19.57
N ASP A 68 -0.58 1.87 19.13
CA ASP A 68 -0.29 0.69 19.96
C ASP A 68 1.22 0.49 20.15
N PRO A 69 1.74 0.47 21.40
CA PRO A 69 3.14 0.19 21.67
C PRO A 69 3.64 -1.16 21.14
N GLY A 70 2.76 -2.16 21.01
CA GLY A 70 3.09 -3.47 20.42
C GLY A 70 3.51 -3.35 18.95
N ILE A 71 2.78 -2.54 18.18
CA ILE A 71 3.10 -2.26 16.78
C ILE A 71 4.40 -1.45 16.67
N ALA A 72 4.60 -0.44 17.52
CA ALA A 72 5.86 0.32 17.56
C ALA A 72 7.07 -0.61 17.81
N ASN A 73 6.98 -1.48 18.82
CA ASN A 73 8.02 -2.46 19.13
C ASN A 73 8.30 -3.41 17.96
N LEU A 74 7.28 -3.80 17.18
CA LEU A 74 7.47 -4.62 15.99
C LEU A 74 8.25 -3.88 14.90
N ILE A 75 7.90 -2.64 14.61
CA ILE A 75 8.58 -1.81 13.61
C ILE A 75 10.05 -1.60 14.01
N GLU A 76 10.30 -1.25 15.27
CA GLU A 76 11.65 -1.11 15.81
C GLU A 76 12.44 -2.42 15.77
N SER A 77 11.80 -3.55 16.12
CA SER A 77 12.42 -4.87 16.09
C SER A 77 12.77 -5.29 14.66
N ALA A 78 11.90 -5.04 13.69
CA ALA A 78 12.17 -5.29 12.27
C ALA A 78 13.40 -4.49 11.81
N ALA A 79 13.45 -3.20 12.13
CA ALA A 79 14.59 -2.34 11.83
C ALA A 79 15.89 -2.84 12.50
N ALA A 80 15.82 -3.26 13.77
CA ALA A 80 16.97 -3.81 14.50
C ALA A 80 17.51 -5.12 13.90
N HIS A 81 16.64 -5.91 13.26
CA HIS A 81 17.02 -7.11 12.49
C HIS A 81 17.46 -6.80 11.06
N GLY A 82 17.39 -5.55 10.61
CA GLY A 82 17.68 -5.16 9.22
C GLY A 82 16.60 -5.62 8.23
N VAL A 83 15.37 -5.85 8.69
CA VAL A 83 14.22 -6.20 7.85
C VAL A 83 13.52 -4.91 7.41
N PRO A 84 13.45 -4.59 6.10
CA PRO A 84 12.65 -3.48 5.61
C PRO A 84 11.19 -3.69 6.00
N CYS A 85 10.58 -2.69 6.63
CA CYS A 85 9.18 -2.74 7.06
C CYS A 85 8.39 -1.68 6.30
N LYS A 86 7.26 -2.07 5.71
CA LYS A 86 6.26 -1.15 5.14
C LYS A 86 5.00 -1.22 5.98
N ALA A 87 4.40 -0.06 6.28
CA ALA A 87 3.15 0.04 7.01
C ALA A 87 1.98 -0.19 6.05
N TRP A 88 1.32 -1.33 6.17
CA TRP A 88 0.09 -1.61 5.44
C TRP A 88 -1.10 -1.28 6.34
N ILE A 89 -1.80 -0.19 6.01
CA ILE A 89 -2.92 0.29 6.82
C ILE A 89 -4.20 -0.40 6.35
N THR A 90 -4.97 -0.94 7.29
CA THR A 90 -6.29 -1.53 7.03
C THR A 90 -7.36 -0.84 7.88
N LEU A 91 -8.59 -0.80 7.38
CA LEU A 91 -9.76 -0.35 8.11
C LEU A 91 -10.49 -1.54 8.74
N PRO A 92 -11.40 -1.34 9.71
CA PRO A 92 -12.36 -2.36 10.10
C PRO A 92 -13.19 -2.88 8.91
N TYR A 93 -13.62 -4.14 8.95
CA TYR A 93 -14.44 -4.75 7.89
C TYR A 93 -15.76 -4.02 7.63
N ASP A 94 -16.39 -3.45 8.66
CA ASP A 94 -17.62 -2.64 8.54
C ASP A 94 -17.37 -1.24 7.96
N GLN A 95 -16.11 -0.91 7.67
CA GLN A 95 -15.66 0.31 6.99
C GLN A 95 -15.01 0.00 5.64
N GLY A 96 -15.20 -1.22 5.12
CA GLY A 96 -14.74 -1.66 3.80
C GLY A 96 -13.39 -2.38 3.79
N TYR A 97 -12.68 -2.44 4.92
CA TYR A 97 -11.39 -3.11 5.12
C TYR A 97 -10.23 -2.53 4.30
N TRP A 98 -10.29 -2.63 2.99
CA TRP A 98 -9.29 -2.12 2.05
C TRP A 98 -9.62 -0.69 1.60
N PRO A 99 -8.64 0.18 1.35
CA PRO A 99 -8.90 1.47 0.71
C PRO A 99 -9.54 1.30 -0.67
N GLY A 100 -10.55 2.12 -0.94
CA GLY A 100 -11.14 2.29 -2.25
C GLY A 100 -11.94 3.59 -2.31
N GLU A 101 -12.67 3.79 -3.40
CA GLU A 101 -13.48 4.98 -3.61
C GLU A 101 -14.43 5.30 -2.44
N THR A 102 -15.14 4.29 -1.95
CA THR A 102 -16.27 4.45 -1.02
C THR A 102 -15.84 4.79 0.41
N ASN A 103 -14.61 4.45 0.81
CA ASN A 103 -14.10 4.66 2.17
C ASN A 103 -12.87 5.59 2.26
N ARG A 104 -12.49 6.24 1.14
CA ARG A 104 -11.32 7.13 1.03
C ARG A 104 -11.16 8.15 2.17
N THR A 105 -12.25 8.73 2.69
CA THR A 105 -12.21 9.70 3.80
C THR A 105 -11.77 9.04 5.12
N LEU A 106 -12.27 7.83 5.39
CA LEU A 106 -11.90 7.06 6.58
C LEU A 106 -10.45 6.60 6.46
N PHE A 107 -10.07 6.11 5.27
CA PHE A 107 -8.71 5.68 5.01
C PHE A 107 -7.70 6.82 5.14
N ARG A 108 -7.98 7.98 4.55
CA ARG A 108 -7.20 9.22 4.71
C ARG A 108 -6.99 9.54 6.19
N SER A 109 -8.05 9.50 6.99
CA SER A 109 -7.97 9.79 8.42
C SER A 109 -7.05 8.80 9.15
N ALA A 110 -7.07 7.52 8.78
CA ALA A 110 -6.19 6.50 9.33
C ALA A 110 -4.72 6.75 8.93
N VAL A 111 -4.46 7.08 7.66
CA VAL A 111 -3.11 7.40 7.17
C VAL A 111 -2.54 8.64 7.88
N GLU A 112 -3.33 9.71 7.99
CA GLU A 112 -2.92 10.94 8.68
C GLU A 112 -2.63 10.69 10.16
N ALA A 113 -3.44 9.86 10.83
CA ALA A 113 -3.19 9.44 12.20
C ALA A 113 -1.90 8.62 12.34
N PHE A 114 -1.65 7.68 11.41
CA PHE A 114 -0.42 6.89 11.39
C PHE A 114 0.81 7.78 11.18
N VAL A 115 0.78 8.71 10.23
CA VAL A 115 1.87 9.67 9.97
C VAL A 115 2.20 10.49 11.21
N ALA A 116 1.19 11.05 11.87
CA ALA A 116 1.36 11.83 13.08
C ALA A 116 1.98 10.99 14.22
N TRP A 117 1.52 9.75 14.40
CA TRP A 117 2.06 8.83 15.39
C TRP A 117 3.50 8.41 15.08
N ALA A 118 3.79 8.04 13.83
CA ALA A 118 5.11 7.62 13.38
C ALA A 118 6.16 8.75 13.56
N HIS A 119 5.78 10.01 13.29
CA HIS A 119 6.64 11.16 13.58
C HIS A 119 6.82 11.40 15.07
N ALA A 120 5.76 11.30 15.88
CA ALA A 120 5.83 11.53 17.33
C ALA A 120 6.74 10.52 18.04
N GLU A 121 6.68 9.25 17.65
CA GLU A 121 7.50 8.17 18.21
C GLU A 121 8.82 7.95 17.44
N ALA A 122 9.08 8.73 16.38
CA ALA A 122 10.24 8.58 15.51
C ALA A 122 10.42 7.14 14.97
N LEU A 123 9.33 6.50 14.56
CA LEU A 123 9.32 5.12 14.09
C LEU A 123 10.19 4.96 12.82
N PRO A 124 11.03 3.92 12.72
CA PRO A 124 11.90 3.68 11.56
C PRO A 124 11.14 3.04 10.37
N VAL A 125 10.12 3.73 9.87
CA VAL A 125 9.28 3.31 8.75
C VAL A 125 9.06 4.49 7.80
N SER A 126 9.22 4.24 6.50
CA SER A 126 9.11 5.30 5.48
C SER A 126 8.15 4.95 4.34
N TRP A 127 7.54 3.76 4.37
CA TRP A 127 6.62 3.32 3.32
C TRP A 127 5.23 3.09 3.90
N ILE A 128 4.21 3.57 3.18
CA ILE A 128 2.81 3.27 3.43
C ILE A 128 2.27 2.49 2.23
N VAL A 129 1.64 1.35 2.50
CA VAL A 129 1.04 0.47 1.49
C VAL A 129 -0.47 0.66 1.47
N PHE A 130 -0.96 0.97 0.28
CA PHE A 130 -2.36 1.08 -0.08
C PHE A 130 -2.73 -0.22 -0.80
N ASP A 131 -3.38 -1.14 -0.10
CA ASP A 131 -3.92 -2.35 -0.72
C ASP A 131 -5.30 -2.04 -1.29
N MET A 132 -5.31 -1.41 -2.47
CA MET A 132 -6.50 -0.81 -3.05
C MET A 132 -7.35 -1.88 -3.73
N GLU A 133 -8.50 -2.14 -3.12
CA GLU A 133 -9.45 -3.19 -3.47
C GLU A 133 -10.88 -2.65 -3.39
N ILE A 134 -11.82 -3.40 -3.96
CA ILE A 134 -13.24 -3.09 -3.84
C ILE A 134 -13.68 -3.23 -2.37
N ASP A 135 -14.71 -2.48 -1.96
CA ASP A 135 -15.29 -2.59 -0.62
C ASP A 135 -15.56 -4.04 -0.23
N PHE A 136 -15.18 -4.42 0.99
CA PHE A 136 -15.26 -5.80 1.49
C PHE A 136 -16.66 -6.42 1.34
N ALA A 137 -17.74 -5.68 1.60
CA ALA A 137 -19.10 -6.21 1.47
C ALA A 137 -19.43 -6.49 -0.01
N THR A 138 -19.01 -5.61 -0.92
CA THR A 138 -19.16 -5.81 -2.36
C THR A 138 -18.31 -6.99 -2.84
N ALA A 139 -17.07 -7.13 -2.36
CA ALA A 139 -16.21 -8.29 -2.64
C ALA A 139 -16.89 -9.61 -2.23
N GLN A 140 -17.48 -9.66 -1.03
CA GLN A 140 -18.25 -10.83 -0.57
C GLN A 140 -19.46 -11.12 -1.45
N GLN A 141 -20.18 -10.08 -1.87
CA GLN A 141 -21.33 -10.22 -2.77
C GLN A 141 -20.91 -10.78 -4.13
N ILE A 142 -19.86 -10.24 -4.74
CA ILE A 142 -19.31 -10.72 -6.02
C ILE A 142 -18.84 -12.17 -5.88
N GLY A 143 -18.13 -12.50 -4.79
CA GLY A 143 -17.68 -13.88 -4.52
C GLY A 143 -18.85 -14.86 -4.42
N ALA A 144 -19.93 -14.51 -3.71
CA ALA A 144 -21.13 -15.33 -3.60
C ALA A 144 -21.84 -15.51 -4.95
N LEU A 145 -21.91 -14.45 -5.77
CA LEU A 145 -22.47 -14.52 -7.12
C LEU A 145 -21.61 -15.40 -8.04
N GLY A 146 -20.28 -15.29 -7.97
CA GLY A 146 -19.34 -16.14 -8.70
C GLY A 146 -19.53 -17.62 -8.38
N GLN A 147 -19.69 -17.95 -7.10
CA GLN A 147 -19.98 -19.32 -6.67
C GLN A 147 -21.32 -19.82 -7.23
N ALA A 148 -22.38 -19.00 -7.17
CA ALA A 148 -23.69 -19.37 -7.72
C ALA A 148 -23.65 -19.60 -9.24
N ILE A 149 -22.85 -18.81 -9.97
CA ILE A 149 -22.62 -19.00 -11.41
C ILE A 149 -21.91 -20.34 -11.66
N ALA A 150 -20.88 -20.66 -10.88
CA ALA A 150 -20.16 -21.93 -10.98
C ALA A 150 -21.06 -23.15 -10.71
N GLU A 151 -22.08 -22.99 -9.87
CA GLU A 151 -23.12 -23.99 -9.57
C GLU A 151 -24.25 -24.03 -10.62
N GLY A 152 -24.21 -23.15 -11.63
CA GLY A 152 -25.13 -23.14 -12.77
C GLY A 152 -26.32 -22.19 -12.64
N ASP A 153 -26.37 -21.31 -11.63
CA ASP A 153 -27.42 -20.29 -11.54
C ASP A 153 -27.15 -19.11 -12.48
N LEU A 154 -27.67 -19.20 -13.70
CA LEU A 154 -27.52 -18.13 -14.70
C LEU A 154 -28.17 -16.80 -14.29
N ARG A 155 -29.06 -16.77 -13.28
CA ARG A 155 -29.62 -15.50 -12.77
C ARG A 155 -28.57 -14.68 -12.04
N ALA A 156 -27.58 -15.34 -11.43
CA ALA A 156 -26.48 -14.69 -10.74
C ALA A 156 -25.60 -13.88 -11.71
N ILE A 157 -25.54 -14.25 -13.00
CA ILE A 157 -24.86 -13.43 -14.03
C ILE A 157 -25.53 -12.06 -14.14
N ARG A 158 -26.86 -12.01 -14.24
CA ARG A 158 -27.61 -10.75 -14.32
C ARG A 158 -27.43 -9.93 -13.03
N ASP A 159 -27.44 -10.59 -11.88
CA ASP A 159 -27.28 -9.90 -10.60
C ASP A 159 -25.85 -9.37 -10.42
N LEU A 160 -24.82 -10.05 -10.96
CA LEU A 160 -23.45 -9.55 -11.04
C LEU A 160 -23.33 -8.31 -11.93
N TYR A 161 -23.95 -8.33 -13.12
CA TYR A 161 -24.01 -7.14 -13.98
C TYR A 161 -24.69 -5.96 -13.29
N ARG A 162 -25.72 -6.21 -12.47
CA ARG A 162 -26.36 -5.15 -11.69
C ARG A 162 -25.42 -4.54 -10.66
N VAL A 163 -24.64 -5.37 -9.95
CA VAL A 163 -23.61 -4.86 -9.01
C VAL A 163 -22.63 -3.95 -9.75
N PHE A 164 -22.05 -4.41 -10.86
CA PHE A 164 -21.10 -3.59 -11.62
C PHE A 164 -21.72 -2.29 -12.16
N ALA A 165 -22.98 -2.33 -12.60
CA ALA A 165 -23.68 -1.14 -13.07
C ALA A 165 -24.05 -0.17 -11.94
N GLU A 166 -24.19 -0.65 -10.70
CA GLU A 166 -24.46 0.16 -9.52
C GLU A 166 -23.18 0.77 -8.94
N THR A 167 -22.03 0.12 -9.13
CA THR A 167 -20.71 0.63 -8.70
C THR A 167 -20.15 1.67 -9.67
N TYR A 168 -20.37 1.52 -10.98
CA TYR A 168 -19.82 2.44 -11.98
C TYR A 168 -20.36 3.88 -11.81
N ASP A 169 -19.49 4.79 -11.36
CA ASP A 169 -19.77 6.21 -11.20
C ASP A 169 -18.51 7.05 -11.50
N ARG A 170 -18.38 7.42 -12.78
CA ARG A 170 -17.22 8.16 -13.29
C ARG A 170 -16.92 9.46 -12.55
N GLU A 171 -17.93 10.17 -12.06
CA GLU A 171 -17.70 11.42 -11.33
C GLU A 171 -17.11 11.14 -9.94
N ALA A 172 -17.69 10.17 -9.23
CA ALA A 172 -17.23 9.77 -7.91
C ALA A 172 -15.84 9.12 -7.97
N PHE A 173 -15.55 8.32 -9.00
CA PHE A 173 -14.23 7.75 -9.27
C PHE A 173 -13.16 8.81 -9.49
N LEU A 174 -13.43 9.82 -10.32
CA LEU A 174 -12.48 10.91 -10.54
C LEU A 174 -12.26 11.76 -9.28
N ALA A 175 -13.31 11.95 -8.46
CA ALA A 175 -13.18 12.61 -7.18
C ALA A 175 -12.30 11.80 -6.21
N ALA A 176 -12.47 10.47 -6.18
CA ALA A 176 -11.63 9.59 -5.37
C ALA A 176 -10.17 9.58 -5.82
N ALA A 177 -9.91 9.53 -7.13
CA ALA A 177 -8.56 9.65 -7.68
C ALA A 177 -7.88 10.96 -7.23
N ALA A 178 -8.61 12.08 -7.25
CA ALA A 178 -8.10 13.38 -6.80
C ALA A 178 -7.82 13.38 -5.28
N ASP A 179 -8.69 12.76 -4.48
CA ASP A 179 -8.48 12.61 -3.05
C ASP A 179 -7.25 11.76 -2.74
N TYR A 180 -6.98 10.68 -3.49
CA TYR A 180 -5.77 9.88 -3.33
C TYR A 180 -4.51 10.61 -3.82
N ALA A 181 -4.57 11.32 -4.95
CA ALA A 181 -3.47 12.14 -5.43
C ALA A 181 -3.02 13.15 -4.36
N ALA A 182 -3.97 13.89 -3.79
CA ALA A 182 -3.69 14.85 -2.73
C ALA A 182 -3.18 14.20 -1.43
N LEU A 183 -3.57 12.94 -1.15
CA LEU A 183 -3.04 12.20 -0.01
C LEU A 183 -1.58 11.80 -0.23
N VAL A 184 -1.27 11.28 -1.43
CA VAL A 184 0.11 10.89 -1.79
C VAL A 184 1.04 12.11 -1.78
N ASP A 185 0.61 13.24 -2.33
CA ASP A 185 1.36 14.50 -2.25
C ASP A 185 1.69 14.86 -0.77
N ALA A 186 0.70 14.78 0.12
CA ALA A 186 0.89 15.06 1.54
C ALA A 186 1.83 14.05 2.23
N LEU A 187 1.83 12.78 1.79
CA LEU A 187 2.78 11.78 2.28
C LEU A 187 4.21 12.09 1.85
N HIS A 188 4.41 12.47 0.59
CA HIS A 188 5.72 12.88 0.08
C HIS A 188 6.25 14.12 0.82
N GLU A 189 5.40 15.12 1.07
CA GLU A 189 5.75 16.29 1.88
C GLU A 189 6.13 15.91 3.33
N ALA A 190 5.49 14.88 3.88
CA ALA A 190 5.80 14.32 5.20
C ALA A 190 7.01 13.36 5.23
N GLY A 191 7.64 13.10 4.07
CA GLY A 191 8.82 12.25 3.95
C GLY A 191 8.53 10.75 3.87
N PHE A 192 7.28 10.36 3.56
CA PHE A 192 6.89 8.98 3.30
C PHE A 192 6.84 8.68 1.81
N LEU A 193 6.99 7.41 1.48
CA LEU A 193 6.82 6.83 0.16
C LEU A 193 5.49 6.07 0.13
N ALA A 194 4.79 6.13 -0.99
CA ALA A 194 3.49 5.50 -1.20
C ALA A 194 3.62 4.32 -2.17
N GLN A 195 3.29 3.12 -1.69
CA GLN A 195 3.07 1.96 -2.55
C GLN A 195 1.58 1.72 -2.70
N VAL A 196 1.15 1.41 -3.92
CA VAL A 196 -0.17 0.82 -4.17
C VAL A 196 -0.03 -0.63 -4.64
N THR A 197 -0.89 -1.48 -4.09
CA THR A 197 -1.10 -2.86 -4.49
C THR A 197 -2.55 -2.98 -4.91
N THR A 198 -2.83 -3.60 -6.06
CA THR A 198 -4.21 -3.69 -6.57
C THR A 198 -4.43 -4.90 -7.48
N TYR A 199 -5.65 -5.06 -8.01
CA TYR A 199 -6.00 -6.13 -8.91
C TYR A 199 -5.23 -6.09 -10.25
N PRO A 200 -4.93 -7.25 -10.84
CA PRO A 200 -4.26 -7.30 -12.13
C PRO A 200 -5.17 -6.84 -13.28
N THR A 201 -6.49 -6.75 -13.07
CA THR A 201 -7.46 -6.22 -14.04
C THR A 201 -7.18 -4.77 -14.42
N VAL A 202 -6.51 -4.00 -13.55
CA VAL A 202 -6.04 -2.64 -13.87
C VAL A 202 -5.07 -2.62 -15.06
N LEU A 203 -4.41 -3.73 -15.39
CA LEU A 203 -3.56 -3.82 -16.58
C LEU A 203 -4.35 -3.79 -17.88
N ASP A 204 -5.62 -4.21 -17.87
CA ASP A 204 -6.48 -4.19 -19.04
C ASP A 204 -6.91 -2.74 -19.36
N ASP A 205 -7.34 -1.99 -18.35
CA ASP A 205 -7.59 -0.53 -18.42
C ASP A 205 -6.40 0.26 -18.98
N LEU A 206 -5.18 -0.11 -18.55
CA LEU A 206 -3.96 0.51 -19.07
C LEU A 206 -3.68 0.18 -20.53
N TYR A 207 -4.16 -0.98 -20.99
CA TYR A 207 -3.92 -1.48 -22.34
C TYR A 207 -4.88 -0.86 -23.37
N ASP A 208 -6.18 -0.73 -23.05
CA ASP A 208 -7.17 -0.13 -23.94
C ASP A 208 -7.39 1.38 -23.71
N GLY A 209 -6.93 1.90 -22.56
CA GLY A 209 -6.85 3.32 -22.26
C GLY A 209 -8.14 3.91 -21.69
N ASP A 210 -9.01 3.08 -21.11
CA ASP A 210 -10.14 3.51 -20.30
C ASP A 210 -10.00 2.99 -18.85
N PRO A 211 -10.64 3.63 -17.85
CA PRO A 211 -10.55 3.20 -16.45
C PRO A 211 -11.77 2.39 -16.01
N ASP A 212 -12.49 1.74 -16.94
CA ASP A 212 -13.81 1.18 -16.63
C ASP A 212 -13.73 0.04 -15.60
N LEU A 213 -12.70 -0.81 -15.63
CA LEU A 213 -12.56 -1.87 -14.62
C LEU A 213 -12.20 -1.30 -13.26
N GLN A 214 -11.30 -0.31 -13.21
CA GLN A 214 -10.95 0.39 -11.98
C GLN A 214 -12.17 1.09 -11.35
N ASP A 215 -13.02 1.70 -12.17
CA ASP A 215 -14.27 2.37 -11.75
C ASP A 215 -15.27 1.34 -11.20
N ILE A 216 -15.53 0.27 -11.95
CA ILE A 216 -16.40 -0.83 -11.51
C ILE A 216 -15.89 -1.51 -10.22
N THR A 217 -14.59 -1.49 -9.94
CA THR A 217 -14.01 -2.06 -8.73
C THR A 217 -13.68 -1.05 -7.64
N ASP A 218 -14.08 0.21 -7.75
CA ASP A 218 -13.80 1.27 -6.76
C ASP A 218 -12.28 1.46 -6.49
N THR A 219 -11.40 1.16 -7.45
CA THR A 219 -9.93 1.18 -7.29
C THR A 219 -9.26 2.22 -8.19
N PRO A 220 -9.32 3.53 -7.87
CA PRO A 220 -8.67 4.59 -8.65
C PRO A 220 -7.14 4.58 -8.47
N VAL A 221 -6.43 3.73 -9.23
CA VAL A 221 -4.99 3.50 -9.08
C VAL A 221 -4.18 4.24 -10.15
N VAL A 222 -4.51 4.02 -11.43
CA VAL A 222 -3.87 4.69 -12.56
C VAL A 222 -4.94 5.33 -13.43
N VAL A 223 -5.11 6.64 -13.24
CA VAL A 223 -6.13 7.45 -13.90
C VAL A 223 -5.45 8.54 -14.72
N ALA A 224 -5.61 8.50 -16.05
CA ALA A 224 -4.92 9.40 -16.95
C ALA A 224 -5.27 10.88 -16.70
N GLU A 225 -6.54 11.15 -16.33
CA GLU A 225 -7.03 12.49 -16.06
C GLU A 225 -6.57 13.06 -14.72
N VAL A 226 -6.30 12.19 -13.74
CA VAL A 226 -5.88 12.57 -12.39
C VAL A 226 -4.73 11.65 -11.96
N PRO A 227 -3.50 11.94 -12.42
CA PRO A 227 -2.34 11.12 -12.09
C PRO A 227 -2.08 11.11 -10.58
N ILE A 228 -1.80 9.93 -10.04
CA ILE A 228 -1.36 9.73 -8.65
C ILE A 228 0.11 9.30 -8.71
N ASP A 229 0.98 10.02 -8.01
CA ASP A 229 2.43 9.82 -8.07
C ASP A 229 2.90 8.69 -7.13
N TRP A 230 2.44 7.46 -7.39
CA TRP A 230 2.86 6.29 -6.61
C TRP A 230 4.37 6.03 -6.77
N ASP A 231 5.08 5.83 -5.66
CA ASP A 231 6.49 5.42 -5.69
C ASP A 231 6.68 3.96 -6.13
N LEU A 232 5.67 3.13 -5.88
CA LEU A 232 5.63 1.74 -6.31
C LEU A 232 4.20 1.28 -6.62
N LEU A 233 4.00 0.77 -7.82
CA LEU A 233 2.78 0.07 -8.23
C LEU A 233 3.06 -1.44 -8.29
N SER A 234 2.20 -2.23 -7.66
CA SER A 234 2.27 -3.70 -7.68
C SER A 234 0.89 -4.32 -7.87
N PHE A 235 0.86 -5.53 -8.41
CA PHE A 235 -0.39 -6.23 -8.73
C PHE A 235 -0.48 -7.54 -7.97
N MET A 236 -1.67 -7.81 -7.43
CA MET A 236 -1.96 -9.06 -6.72
C MET A 236 -2.08 -10.20 -7.72
N VAL A 237 -1.22 -11.20 -7.59
CA VAL A 237 -1.31 -12.43 -8.38
C VAL A 237 -1.90 -13.52 -7.51
N TYR A 238 -3.22 -13.64 -7.52
CA TYR A 238 -3.87 -14.78 -6.88
C TYR A 238 -3.55 -16.04 -7.66
N ARG A 239 -3.21 -17.12 -6.93
CA ARG A 239 -3.14 -18.44 -7.56
C ARG A 239 -4.55 -18.83 -7.99
N THR A 240 -4.69 -19.19 -9.26
CA THR A 240 -5.95 -19.74 -9.77
C THR A 240 -6.35 -20.97 -8.93
N ILE A 241 -7.65 -21.14 -8.67
CA ILE A 241 -8.26 -22.33 -8.05
C ILE A 241 -7.87 -23.68 -8.68
N TYR A 242 -7.24 -23.70 -9.86
CA TYR A 242 -6.62 -24.91 -10.43
C TYR A 242 -5.40 -25.44 -9.65
N GLY A 243 -4.91 -24.69 -8.64
CA GLY A 243 -3.81 -25.08 -7.76
C GLY A 243 -4.10 -26.25 -6.81
N GLU A 244 -5.36 -26.67 -6.63
CA GLU A 244 -5.70 -27.87 -5.85
C GLU A 244 -5.67 -29.18 -6.66
N THR A 245 -5.16 -29.16 -7.90
CA THR A 245 -4.89 -30.42 -8.60
C THR A 245 -3.61 -31.03 -8.04
N ARG A 246 -3.71 -31.80 -6.94
CA ARG A 246 -2.67 -32.77 -6.59
C ARG A 246 -2.56 -33.75 -7.76
N PHE A 247 -1.52 -33.63 -8.57
CA PHE A 247 -1.03 -34.77 -9.34
C PHE A 247 -0.47 -35.78 -8.32
N THR A 248 -1.34 -36.61 -7.74
CA THR A 248 -0.88 -37.85 -7.14
C THR A 248 -0.34 -38.69 -8.28
N ALA A 249 0.97 -38.87 -8.29
CA ALA A 249 1.68 -39.75 -9.20
C ALA A 249 1.35 -41.22 -8.86
N ASP A 250 0.09 -41.61 -9.03
CA ASP A 250 -0.36 -43.01 -9.01
C ASP A 250 -0.74 -43.46 -10.43
N LEU A 251 0.16 -43.17 -11.38
CA LEU A 251 0.17 -43.78 -12.70
C LEU A 251 1.56 -44.36 -12.97
N VAL A 252 1.84 -45.50 -12.33
CA VAL A 252 2.63 -46.61 -12.88
C VAL A 252 2.00 -47.92 -12.43
#